data_AF-A0A6V8D433-F1
#
_entry.id   AF-A0A6V8D433-F1
#
_cell.length_a   1.000
_cell.length_b   1.000
_cell.length_c   1.000
_cell.angle_alpha   90.00
_cell.angle_beta   90.00
_cell.angle_gamma   90.00
#
_symmetry.space_group_name_H-M   'P 1'
#
loop_
_entity.id
_entity.type
_entity.pdbx_description
1 polymer ?
#
loop_
_entity_poly.entity_id
_entity_poly.type
_entity_poly.pdbx_seq_one_letter_code
_entity_poly.pdbx_strand_id
1 'polypeptide(L)'
;RKLDSITDTNWEYFSEYNNISYSENKITLNIYNPTTILLTGVLDFPDIEAQNLSASPAAEGKMSLQWTLTGDYDSDYTIGWNVYKRIVPSFGGTVFPTTDTGYDENVWESLTANNLVDFIDIEDTSWFDQSVTPDGFCSSYAITPVDRIGNIFYNISSVTTDIDGNADFVCGDSTPPISVVGDFSHQSVFTNDSECYDVLKNWNMCYRIDLQWNWLAGEENETWNLYRIEQQPQSIELYFIEPILENISPEEGAQFTFTQDGLNDSEIRPGKVFYYILAPVDKFGNERSIAFYPSPTVERVIIEDKWWEYNQHLIPVPEPEPEPPLGNDWLGDFSDNMEQQEFKIAGLVTLVILCLGIIMLALISKRLKRLRKVISARKRREAADSMANEFDDFFE
;
A
#
# COMPACT_ATOMS: atom_id res chain seq x y z
N ARG A 1 57.03 21.03 31.51
CA ARG A 1 57.64 22.38 31.28
C ARG A 1 57.28 23.29 32.47
N LYS A 2 58.07 24.34 32.78
CA LYS A 2 57.80 25.30 33.88
C LYS A 2 57.48 26.71 33.38
N LEU A 3 56.69 27.43 34.16
CA LEU A 3 56.54 28.89 34.11
C LEU A 3 57.00 29.48 35.44
N ASP A 4 57.77 30.56 35.38
CA ASP A 4 58.22 31.28 36.58
C ASP A 4 57.19 32.32 37.06
N SER A 5 56.16 32.62 36.25
CA SER A 5 55.01 33.48 36.58
C SER A 5 53.79 33.16 35.71
N ILE A 6 52.57 33.46 36.20
CA ILE A 6 51.30 33.21 35.48
C ILE A 6 51.13 34.06 34.21
N THR A 7 51.90 35.15 34.10
CA THR A 7 51.90 36.06 32.96
C THR A 7 52.97 35.72 31.92
N ASP A 8 53.80 34.71 32.19
CA ASP A 8 54.86 34.30 31.29
C ASP A 8 54.30 33.45 30.14
N THR A 9 54.89 33.58 28.96
CA THR A 9 54.48 32.86 27.74
C THR A 9 55.57 31.92 27.24
N ASN A 10 56.78 32.02 27.79
CA ASN A 10 57.91 31.18 27.42
C ASN A 10 58.01 30.01 28.38
N TRP A 11 57.80 28.81 27.84
CA TRP A 11 57.90 27.58 28.59
C TRP A 11 59.31 27.02 28.54
N GLU A 12 59.94 26.87 29.71
CA GLU A 12 61.23 26.19 29.80
C GLU A 12 61.06 24.70 30.10
N TYR A 13 61.98 23.87 29.61
CA TYR A 13 62.08 22.48 30.03
C TYR A 13 62.38 22.43 31.53
N PHE A 14 61.61 21.62 32.25
CA PHE A 14 61.84 21.42 33.69
C PHE A 14 63.11 20.56 33.82
N SER A 15 64.20 21.15 34.34
CA SER A 15 65.55 20.58 34.23
C SER A 15 65.67 19.17 34.80
N GLU A 16 66.35 18.28 34.07
CA GLU A 16 66.49 16.83 34.28
C GLU A 16 67.32 16.40 35.51
N TYR A 17 67.96 17.32 36.21
CA TYR A 17 68.84 16.95 37.33
C TYR A 17 68.14 17.13 38.69
N ASN A 18 67.58 16.02 39.20
CA ASN A 18 67.22 15.72 40.60
C ASN A 18 65.77 15.92 41.09
N ASN A 19 64.87 16.50 40.29
CA ASN A 19 63.52 16.83 40.79
C ASN A 19 62.38 16.04 40.12
N ILE A 20 62.68 15.23 39.11
CA ILE A 20 61.69 14.34 38.47
C ILE A 20 62.22 12.91 38.58
N SER A 21 61.42 12.01 39.13
CA SER A 21 61.67 10.58 39.04
C SER A 21 60.50 9.90 38.33
N TYR A 22 60.84 9.11 37.32
CA TYR A 22 59.90 8.26 36.59
C TYR A 22 59.97 6.85 37.18
N SER A 23 58.80 6.29 37.49
CA SER A 23 58.59 4.87 37.75
C SER A 23 57.42 4.41 36.87
N GLU A 24 57.30 3.10 36.62
CA GLU A 24 56.39 2.53 35.61
C GLU A 24 55.01 3.21 35.55
N ASN A 25 54.36 3.50 36.69
CA ASN A 25 53.06 4.18 36.74
C ASN A 25 53.03 5.49 37.55
N LYS A 26 54.19 6.07 37.92
CA LYS A 26 54.21 7.32 38.72
C LYS A 26 55.31 8.26 38.27
N ILE A 27 54.90 9.50 38.00
CA ILE A 27 55.79 10.66 37.88
C ILE A 27 55.82 11.34 39.24
N THR A 28 56.98 11.34 39.91
CA THR A 28 57.17 12.08 41.16
C THR A 28 57.96 13.35 40.87
N LEU A 29 57.42 14.48 41.30
CA LEU A 29 57.97 15.80 41.08
C LEU A 29 58.20 16.52 42.42
N ASN A 30 59.44 16.90 42.70
CA ASN A 30 59.79 17.68 43.88
C ASN A 30 59.82 19.18 43.53
N ILE A 31 58.87 19.93 44.08
CA ILE A 31 58.71 21.37 43.83
C ILE A 31 59.07 22.14 45.10
N TYR A 32 60.09 23.00 45.03
CA TYR A 32 60.55 23.80 46.18
C TYR A 32 60.03 25.25 46.17
N ASN A 33 59.49 25.72 45.04
CA ASN A 33 58.97 27.07 44.85
C ASN A 33 57.62 27.03 44.12
N PRO A 34 56.69 27.98 44.34
CA PRO A 34 55.43 28.06 43.59
C PRO A 34 55.70 28.04 42.08
N THR A 35 55.26 26.99 41.40
CA THR A 35 55.55 26.75 39.97
C THR A 35 54.31 26.17 39.29
N THR A 36 54.00 26.63 38.08
CA THR A 36 53.01 25.99 37.22
C THR A 36 53.69 24.96 36.33
N ILE A 37 53.17 23.73 36.32
CA ILE A 37 53.70 22.63 35.53
C ILE A 37 52.70 22.24 34.45
N LEU A 38 53.19 22.17 33.21
CA LEU A 38 52.50 21.50 32.12
C LEU A 38 53.11 20.11 31.94
N LEU A 39 52.28 19.08 32.12
CA LEU A 39 52.56 17.71 31.71
C LEU A 39 52.04 17.52 30.28
N THR A 40 52.91 17.05 29.41
CA THR A 40 52.56 16.68 28.03
C THR A 40 52.91 15.21 27.87
N GLY A 41 51.92 14.38 27.57
CA GLY A 41 52.11 12.99 27.18
C GLY A 41 51.70 12.81 25.73
N VAL A 42 52.29 11.81 25.08
CA VAL A 42 51.75 11.24 23.84
C VAL A 42 51.02 9.98 24.27
N LEU A 43 49.77 9.84 23.86
CA LEU A 43 49.05 8.58 24.02
C LEU A 43 49.56 7.63 22.94
N ASP A 44 49.83 6.39 23.33
CA ASP A 44 50.11 5.34 22.37
C ASP A 44 48.84 4.96 21.60
N PHE A 45 48.97 4.13 20.57
CA PHE A 45 47.83 3.61 19.83
C PHE A 45 46.85 2.92 20.78
N PRO A 46 45.54 3.11 20.60
CA PRO A 46 44.57 2.44 21.43
C PRO A 46 44.65 0.93 21.19
N ASP A 47 44.63 0.15 22.27
CA ASP A 47 44.60 -1.31 22.24
C ASP A 47 43.14 -1.75 22.09
N ILE A 48 42.51 -1.48 20.94
CA ILE A 48 41.11 -1.83 20.70
C ILE A 48 40.88 -2.27 19.26
N GLU A 49 40.14 -3.34 19.08
CA GLU A 49 39.88 -3.95 17.79
C GLU A 49 38.43 -4.43 17.69
N ALA A 50 37.86 -4.31 16.50
CA ALA A 50 36.52 -4.77 16.17
C ALA A 50 36.60 -6.02 15.26
N GLN A 51 36.77 -7.17 15.87
CA GLN A 51 37.02 -8.42 15.17
C GLN A 51 35.76 -9.00 14.52
N ASN A 52 35.97 -9.76 13.43
CA ASN A 52 34.90 -10.43 12.68
C ASN A 52 33.79 -9.47 12.23
N LEU A 53 34.17 -8.30 11.70
CA LEU A 53 33.21 -7.38 11.14
C LEU A 53 32.48 -8.04 9.97
N SER A 54 31.19 -8.25 10.16
CA SER A 54 30.28 -8.82 9.18
C SER A 54 29.20 -7.82 8.83
N ALA A 55 28.83 -7.79 7.55
CA ALA A 55 27.67 -7.04 7.08
C ALA A 55 26.65 -8.03 6.50
N SER A 56 25.38 -7.78 6.78
CA SER A 56 24.26 -8.60 6.31
C SER A 56 23.21 -7.71 5.65
N PRO A 57 22.61 -8.14 4.52
CA PRO A 57 21.53 -7.39 3.90
C PRO A 57 20.30 -7.35 4.81
N ALA A 58 19.61 -6.22 4.77
CA ALA A 58 18.32 -5.99 5.42
C ALA A 58 17.34 -5.38 4.43
N ALA A 59 16.07 -5.33 4.82
CA ALA A 59 14.98 -4.80 4.01
C ALA A 59 15.29 -3.42 3.40
N GLU A 60 14.74 -3.18 2.22
CA GLU A 60 14.88 -1.98 1.40
C GLU A 60 16.33 -1.68 1.00
N GLY A 61 17.17 -2.71 0.83
CA GLY A 61 18.59 -2.56 0.48
C GLY A 61 19.47 -2.00 1.60
N LYS A 62 18.98 -1.96 2.83
CA LYS A 62 19.74 -1.53 4.01
C LYS A 62 20.72 -2.63 4.44
N MET A 63 21.60 -2.31 5.38
CA MET A 63 22.62 -3.23 5.87
C MET A 63 22.66 -3.23 7.39
N SER A 64 22.89 -4.40 7.96
CA SER A 64 23.14 -4.58 9.38
C SER A 64 24.58 -5.07 9.57
N LEU A 65 25.35 -4.33 10.38
CA LEU A 65 26.73 -4.65 10.71
C LEU A 65 26.79 -5.23 12.11
N GLN A 66 27.64 -6.24 12.29
CA GLN A 66 27.93 -6.87 13.57
C GLN A 66 29.42 -7.20 13.68
N TRP A 67 30.00 -6.96 14.86
CA TRP A 67 31.39 -7.28 15.18
C TRP A 67 31.53 -7.72 16.64
N THR A 68 32.69 -8.28 16.95
CA THR A 68 33.08 -8.62 18.33
C THR A 68 34.12 -7.62 18.80
N LEU A 69 33.90 -7.05 19.97
CA LEU A 69 34.80 -6.06 20.51
C LEU A 69 35.88 -6.70 21.39
N THR A 70 37.13 -6.31 21.18
CA THR A 70 38.30 -6.82 21.90
C THR A 70 39.28 -5.70 22.25
N GLY A 71 39.99 -5.83 23.37
CA GLY A 71 40.94 -4.82 23.86
C GLY A 71 40.41 -3.96 25.02
N ASP A 72 40.92 -2.74 25.14
CA ASP A 72 40.59 -1.73 26.14
C ASP A 72 39.51 -0.76 25.63
N TYR A 73 38.26 -1.12 25.89
CA TYR A 73 37.07 -0.33 25.56
C TYR A 73 36.52 0.50 26.72
N ASP A 74 37.18 0.46 27.88
CA ASP A 74 36.88 1.33 29.04
C ASP A 74 37.84 2.54 29.08
N SER A 75 38.45 2.86 27.93
CA SER A 75 39.46 3.91 27.82
C SER A 75 38.82 5.30 27.72
N ASP A 76 39.16 6.19 28.66
CA ASP A 76 38.77 7.61 28.62
C ASP A 76 39.28 8.39 27.38
N TYR A 77 40.14 7.75 26.58
CA TYR A 77 40.83 8.39 25.45
C TYR A 77 40.24 8.02 24.10
N THR A 78 39.64 6.84 23.97
CA THR A 78 38.97 6.39 22.74
C THR A 78 37.48 6.58 22.90
N ILE A 79 36.87 7.40 22.06
CA ILE A 79 35.49 7.84 22.25
C ILE A 79 34.46 7.05 21.44
N GLY A 80 34.90 6.34 20.39
CA GLY A 80 33.98 5.61 19.52
C GLY A 80 34.60 5.17 18.21
N TRP A 81 33.73 4.72 17.31
CA TRP A 81 34.10 4.25 15.98
C TRP A 81 33.52 5.15 14.90
N ASN A 82 34.35 5.51 13.93
CA ASN A 82 33.88 6.03 12.66
C ASN A 82 33.49 4.85 11.76
N VAL A 83 32.26 4.87 11.26
CA VAL A 83 31.76 3.89 10.29
C VAL A 83 31.84 4.49 8.90
N TYR A 84 32.60 3.83 8.02
CA TYR A 84 32.73 4.20 6.62
C TYR A 84 32.03 3.19 5.72
N LYS A 85 31.41 3.70 4.65
CA LYS A 85 30.73 2.88 3.62
C LYS A 85 31.21 3.28 2.24
N ARG A 86 31.50 2.29 1.41
CA ARG A 86 31.73 2.47 -0.03
C ARG A 86 30.75 1.64 -0.82
N ILE A 87 30.02 2.30 -1.71
CA ILE A 87 29.14 1.65 -2.66
C ILE A 87 29.94 1.35 -3.93
N VAL A 88 29.98 0.08 -4.31
CA VAL A 88 30.67 -0.43 -5.50
C VAL A 88 29.70 -1.20 -6.39
N PRO A 89 29.90 -1.24 -7.72
CA PRO A 89 29.10 -2.11 -8.58
C PRO A 89 29.32 -3.59 -8.24
N SER A 90 28.30 -4.41 -8.43
CA SER A 90 28.35 -5.85 -8.12
C SER A 90 29.37 -6.64 -8.94
N PHE A 91 29.77 -6.13 -10.11
CA PHE A 91 30.80 -6.75 -10.95
C PHE A 91 32.24 -6.36 -10.54
N GLY A 92 32.40 -5.55 -9.50
CA GLY A 92 33.69 -5.21 -8.90
C GLY A 92 33.92 -3.71 -8.73
N GLY A 93 34.82 -3.38 -7.80
CA GLY A 93 35.22 -2.02 -7.48
C GLY A 93 36.32 -2.00 -6.42
N THR A 94 36.72 -0.78 -6.00
CA THR A 94 37.71 -0.60 -4.94
C THR A 94 37.03 -0.63 -3.57
N VAL A 95 37.26 -1.71 -2.83
CA VAL A 95 36.86 -1.90 -1.43
C VAL A 95 37.89 -1.34 -0.45
N PHE A 96 37.54 -1.26 0.83
CA PHE A 96 38.51 -0.95 1.87
C PHE A 96 39.51 -2.11 2.03
N PRO A 97 40.83 -1.88 1.93
CA PRO A 97 41.83 -2.93 2.08
C PRO A 97 41.92 -3.40 3.53
N THR A 98 42.33 -4.65 3.75
CA THR A 98 42.66 -5.13 5.11
C THR A 98 43.94 -4.45 5.61
N THR A 99 44.05 -4.24 6.92
CA THR A 99 45.24 -3.64 7.56
C THR A 99 46.36 -4.65 7.81
N ASP A 100 46.06 -5.95 7.80
CA ASP A 100 46.95 -7.03 8.23
C ASP A 100 48.15 -7.29 7.30
N THR A 101 48.03 -6.94 6.02
CA THR A 101 49.02 -7.32 4.99
C THR A 101 49.81 -6.15 4.40
N GLY A 102 49.61 -4.93 4.92
CA GLY A 102 50.33 -3.74 4.48
C GLY A 102 49.45 -2.49 4.56
N TYR A 103 49.53 -1.78 5.68
CA TYR A 103 48.87 -0.49 5.87
C TYR A 103 49.56 0.62 5.05
N ASP A 104 48.79 1.32 4.22
CA ASP A 104 49.19 2.56 3.55
C ASP A 104 48.21 3.68 3.93
N GLU A 105 48.73 4.66 4.68
CA GLU A 105 47.98 5.81 5.18
C GLU A 105 47.35 6.63 4.06
N ASN A 106 48.06 6.84 2.93
CA ASN A 106 47.53 7.64 1.83
C ASN A 106 46.33 6.97 1.15
N VAL A 107 46.35 5.63 1.09
CA VAL A 107 45.23 4.85 0.55
C VAL A 107 44.04 5.00 1.47
N TRP A 108 44.22 4.83 2.78
CA TRP A 108 43.15 4.97 3.76
C TRP A 108 42.55 6.37 3.78
N GLU A 109 43.37 7.42 3.85
CA GLU A 109 42.90 8.82 3.78
C GLU A 109 42.10 9.08 2.49
N SER A 110 42.58 8.57 1.34
CA SER A 110 41.86 8.73 0.07
C SER A 110 40.54 7.96 0.03
N LEU A 111 40.48 6.76 0.63
CA LEU A 111 39.29 5.93 0.63
C LEU A 111 38.25 6.39 1.64
N THR A 112 38.63 7.12 2.69
CA THR A 112 37.72 7.56 3.77
C THR A 112 37.26 9.02 3.64
N ALA A 113 37.96 9.86 2.86
CA ALA A 113 37.74 11.31 2.76
C ALA A 113 36.27 11.78 2.61
N ASN A 114 35.42 11.01 1.92
CA ASN A 114 33.99 11.34 1.73
C ASN A 114 33.06 10.16 1.98
N ASN A 115 33.51 9.15 2.73
CA ASN A 115 32.78 7.89 2.92
C ASN A 115 32.37 7.64 4.37
N LEU A 116 32.53 8.64 5.26
CA LEU A 116 32.03 8.56 6.62
C LEU A 116 30.50 8.59 6.59
N VAL A 117 29.87 7.61 7.22
CA VAL A 117 28.41 7.51 7.31
C VAL A 117 27.92 7.85 8.71
N ASP A 118 28.62 7.35 9.73
CA ASP A 118 28.18 7.52 11.10
C ASP A 118 29.36 7.48 12.09
N PHE A 119 29.08 7.93 13.32
CA PHE A 119 29.94 7.79 14.47
C PHE A 119 29.16 7.09 15.58
N ILE A 120 29.67 5.97 16.06
CA ILE A 120 29.02 5.10 17.05
C ILE A 120 29.84 5.03 18.33
N ASP A 121 29.19 4.65 19.43
CA ASP A 121 29.86 4.53 20.74
C ASP A 121 30.91 3.42 20.70
N ILE A 122 31.93 3.53 21.53
CA ILE A 122 32.98 2.54 21.60
C ILE A 122 32.46 1.19 22.11
N GLU A 123 31.40 1.17 22.92
CA GLU A 123 30.79 -0.05 23.46
C GLU A 123 29.87 -0.77 22.45
N ASP A 124 29.50 -0.11 21.34
CA ASP A 124 28.60 -0.70 20.36
C ASP A 124 29.26 -1.91 19.67
N THR A 125 28.44 -2.95 19.44
CA THR A 125 28.84 -4.20 18.75
C THR A 125 28.03 -4.47 17.49
N SER A 126 27.07 -3.59 17.21
CA SER A 126 26.21 -3.67 16.03
C SER A 126 25.79 -2.27 15.59
N TRP A 127 25.60 -2.09 14.29
CA TRP A 127 25.10 -0.83 13.74
C TRP A 127 24.20 -1.11 12.54
N PHE A 128 23.13 -0.32 12.41
CA PHE A 128 22.17 -0.47 11.32
C PHE A 128 22.28 0.70 10.36
N ASP A 129 22.66 0.40 9.12
CA ASP A 129 22.80 1.39 8.07
C ASP A 129 21.43 1.84 7.55
N GLN A 130 21.10 3.10 7.81
CA GLN A 130 19.87 3.69 7.29
C GLN A 130 19.95 4.02 5.81
N SER A 131 21.17 4.07 5.24
CA SER A 131 21.37 4.38 3.82
C SER A 131 21.17 3.14 2.95
N VAL A 132 20.37 3.31 1.90
CA VAL A 132 20.04 2.23 0.98
C VAL A 132 21.22 1.91 0.06
N THR A 133 21.50 0.63 -0.11
CA THR A 133 22.38 0.09 -1.16
C THR A 133 21.49 -0.33 -2.33
N PRO A 134 21.52 0.38 -3.47
CA PRO A 134 20.64 0.07 -4.59
C PRO A 134 20.97 -1.28 -5.23
N ASP A 135 19.98 -1.86 -5.91
CA ASP A 135 20.19 -3.11 -6.65
C ASP A 135 21.30 -3.01 -7.70
N GLY A 136 22.08 -4.09 -7.80
CA GLY A 136 23.27 -4.13 -8.65
C GLY A 136 24.49 -3.41 -8.06
N PHE A 137 24.38 -2.86 -6.85
CA PHE A 137 25.49 -2.34 -6.07
C PHE A 137 25.67 -3.11 -4.77
N CYS A 138 26.88 -3.01 -4.23
CA CYS A 138 27.29 -3.66 -3.01
C CYS A 138 28.04 -2.67 -2.13
N SER A 139 28.04 -2.93 -0.83
CA SER A 139 28.60 -2.05 0.18
C SER A 139 29.79 -2.71 0.86
N SER A 140 30.93 -2.03 0.84
CA SER A 140 32.11 -2.36 1.64
C SER A 140 32.15 -1.42 2.83
N TYR A 141 32.32 -1.98 4.03
CA TYR A 141 32.36 -1.21 5.26
C TYR A 141 33.73 -1.27 5.91
N ALA A 142 34.09 -0.18 6.58
CA ALA A 142 35.22 -0.11 7.49
C ALA A 142 34.82 0.60 8.78
N ILE A 143 35.29 0.09 9.92
CA ILE A 143 35.14 0.74 11.22
C ILE A 143 36.51 1.04 11.79
N THR A 144 36.68 2.28 12.24
CA THR A 144 37.98 2.80 12.69
C THR A 144 37.81 3.52 14.03
N PRO A 145 38.63 3.24 15.04
CA PRO A 145 38.50 3.89 16.33
C PRO A 145 38.99 5.34 16.24
N VAL A 146 38.39 6.19 17.07
CA VAL A 146 38.66 7.62 17.11
C VAL A 146 38.95 8.04 18.55
N ASP A 147 39.99 8.84 18.75
CA ASP A 147 40.28 9.42 20.06
C ASP A 147 39.45 10.68 20.37
N ARG A 148 39.47 11.10 21.62
CA ARG A 148 38.78 12.31 22.10
C ARG A 148 39.23 13.63 21.45
N ILE A 149 40.37 13.64 20.76
CA ILE A 149 40.91 14.81 20.05
C ILE A 149 40.46 14.78 18.57
N GLY A 150 39.89 13.67 18.11
CA GLY A 150 39.43 13.44 16.75
C GLY A 150 40.49 12.79 15.84
N ASN A 151 41.57 12.25 16.39
CA ASN A 151 42.52 11.47 15.61
C ASN A 151 41.92 10.10 15.29
N ILE A 152 42.10 9.66 14.05
CA ILE A 152 41.51 8.44 13.51
C ILE A 152 42.64 7.43 13.28
N PHE A 153 42.50 6.22 13.83
CA PHE A 153 43.57 5.21 13.78
C PHE A 153 43.33 4.19 12.66
N TYR A 154 43.58 4.58 11.41
CA TYR A 154 43.28 3.72 10.26
C TYR A 154 44.04 2.38 10.25
N ASN A 155 45.19 2.30 10.90
CA ASN A 155 46.05 1.12 10.96
C ASN A 155 45.46 -0.07 11.74
N ILE A 156 44.41 0.16 12.53
CA ILE A 156 43.67 -0.86 13.28
C ILE A 156 42.19 -0.90 12.85
N SER A 157 41.90 -0.41 11.64
CA SER A 157 40.55 -0.47 11.09
C SER A 157 40.15 -1.89 10.78
N SER A 158 38.91 -2.23 11.13
CA SER A 158 38.31 -3.50 10.75
C SER A 158 37.43 -3.31 9.51
N VAL A 159 37.50 -4.23 8.56
CA VAL A 159 36.77 -4.16 7.30
C VAL A 159 35.90 -5.39 7.12
N THR A 160 34.88 -5.29 6.28
CA THR A 160 34.10 -6.47 5.87
C THR A 160 34.98 -7.41 5.05
N THR A 161 35.02 -8.68 5.43
CA THR A 161 35.84 -9.70 4.76
C THR A 161 35.03 -10.90 4.27
N ASP A 162 35.57 -11.59 3.27
CA ASP A 162 35.10 -12.90 2.84
C ASP A 162 35.50 -14.00 3.85
N ILE A 163 35.13 -15.26 3.54
CA ILE A 163 35.45 -16.42 4.38
C ILE A 163 36.95 -16.72 4.47
N ASP A 164 37.73 -16.22 3.51
CA ASP A 164 39.18 -16.39 3.43
C ASP A 164 39.92 -15.22 4.12
N GLY A 165 39.19 -14.24 4.67
CA GLY A 165 39.74 -13.06 5.36
C GLY A 165 40.20 -11.94 4.43
N ASN A 166 39.88 -11.99 3.14
CA ASN A 166 40.17 -10.90 2.20
C ASN A 166 39.08 -9.84 2.29
N ALA A 167 39.44 -8.58 2.03
CA ALA A 167 38.48 -7.49 1.96
C ALA A 167 37.39 -7.77 0.91
N ASP A 168 36.13 -7.63 1.32
CA ASP A 168 34.97 -7.95 0.50
C ASP A 168 33.86 -6.90 0.64
N PHE A 169 32.85 -7.02 -0.21
CA PHE A 169 31.63 -6.20 -0.22
C PHE A 169 30.39 -7.08 -0.10
N VAL A 170 29.32 -6.53 0.49
CA VAL A 170 28.05 -7.22 0.65
C VAL A 170 26.99 -6.53 -0.21
N CYS A 171 26.35 -7.30 -1.08
CA CYS A 171 25.36 -6.76 -2.01
C CYS A 171 24.01 -6.55 -1.34
N GLY A 172 23.43 -5.38 -1.58
CA GLY A 172 22.08 -5.07 -1.10
C GLY A 172 21.02 -5.77 -1.92
N ASP A 173 19.88 -5.99 -1.29
CA ASP A 173 18.66 -6.38 -1.97
C ASP A 173 17.56 -5.39 -1.60
N SER A 174 17.13 -4.60 -2.57
CA SER A 174 16.04 -3.64 -2.44
C SER A 174 14.83 -4.00 -3.30
N THR A 175 14.87 -5.13 -4.01
CA THR A 175 13.76 -5.59 -4.84
C THR A 175 12.84 -6.50 -4.04
N PRO A 176 11.54 -6.16 -3.89
CA PRO A 176 10.59 -7.06 -3.28
C PRO A 176 10.26 -8.26 -4.20
N PRO A 177 9.87 -9.41 -3.63
CA PRO A 177 9.54 -10.60 -4.40
C PRO A 177 8.34 -10.38 -5.31
N ILE A 178 8.38 -11.02 -6.48
CA ILE A 178 7.32 -10.94 -7.51
C ILE A 178 6.35 -12.12 -7.48
N SER A 179 6.47 -12.99 -6.47
CA SER A 179 5.65 -14.17 -6.26
C SER A 179 4.15 -13.89 -6.26
N VAL A 180 3.38 -14.88 -6.70
CA VAL A 180 1.92 -14.82 -6.82
C VAL A 180 1.29 -16.12 -6.32
N VAL A 181 0.05 -16.03 -5.85
CA VAL A 181 -0.74 -17.19 -5.44
C VAL A 181 -1.66 -17.68 -6.56
N GLY A 182 -2.06 -18.94 -6.49
CA GLY A 182 -3.04 -19.55 -7.39
C GLY A 182 -4.43 -19.61 -6.75
N ASP A 183 -5.47 -19.53 -7.58
CA ASP A 183 -6.87 -19.77 -7.21
C ASP A 183 -7.36 -19.04 -5.93
N PHE A 184 -6.90 -17.80 -5.73
CA PHE A 184 -7.33 -17.01 -4.59
C PHE A 184 -8.83 -16.72 -4.69
N SER A 185 -9.59 -17.29 -3.77
CA SER A 185 -11.05 -17.26 -3.78
C SER A 185 -11.61 -17.21 -2.37
N HIS A 186 -12.90 -16.87 -2.26
CA HIS A 186 -13.60 -16.75 -0.99
C HIS A 186 -14.95 -17.46 -0.99
N GLN A 187 -15.42 -17.77 0.22
CA GLN A 187 -16.76 -18.24 0.49
C GLN A 187 -17.32 -17.50 1.72
N SER A 188 -18.47 -16.84 1.55
CA SER A 188 -19.21 -16.23 2.66
C SER A 188 -20.31 -17.17 3.16
N VAL A 189 -20.26 -17.53 4.43
CA VAL A 189 -21.22 -18.43 5.09
C VAL A 189 -22.00 -17.67 6.16
N PHE A 190 -23.33 -17.82 6.16
CA PHE A 190 -24.21 -17.32 7.21
C PHE A 190 -24.69 -18.50 8.06
N THR A 191 -24.66 -18.38 9.39
CA THR A 191 -25.28 -19.35 10.30
C THR A 191 -26.57 -18.79 10.90
N ASN A 192 -27.64 -19.59 10.82
CA ASN A 192 -28.93 -19.32 11.46
C ASN A 192 -29.07 -20.03 12.82
N ASP A 193 -27.95 -20.42 13.43
CA ASP A 193 -27.98 -21.06 14.75
C ASP A 193 -28.31 -20.04 15.83
N SER A 194 -29.28 -20.39 16.69
CA SER A 194 -29.68 -19.54 17.83
C SER A 194 -28.52 -19.27 18.79
N GLU A 195 -27.54 -20.19 18.85
CA GLU A 195 -26.32 -20.02 19.65
C GLU A 195 -25.54 -18.78 19.23
N CYS A 196 -25.40 -18.52 17.93
CA CYS A 196 -24.69 -17.33 17.43
C CYS A 196 -25.43 -16.04 17.81
N TYR A 197 -26.75 -16.03 17.60
CA TYR A 197 -27.57 -14.88 17.99
C TYR A 197 -27.53 -14.64 19.49
N ASP A 198 -27.49 -15.68 20.31
CA ASP A 198 -27.62 -15.55 21.75
C ASP A 198 -26.42 -14.87 22.43
N VAL A 199 -25.25 -14.82 21.79
CA VAL A 199 -24.04 -14.15 22.31
C VAL A 199 -24.22 -12.64 22.41
N LEU A 200 -24.63 -11.99 21.31
CA LEU A 200 -24.71 -10.52 21.19
C LEU A 200 -26.10 -9.99 20.80
N LYS A 201 -27.09 -10.89 20.67
CA LYS A 201 -28.46 -10.59 20.22
C LYS A 201 -28.48 -9.84 18.88
N ASN A 202 -27.58 -10.24 17.97
CA ASN A 202 -27.39 -9.58 16.69
C ASN A 202 -27.05 -10.57 15.57
N TRP A 203 -27.98 -10.77 14.63
CA TRP A 203 -27.79 -11.66 13.47
C TRP A 203 -26.73 -11.16 12.49
N ASN A 204 -26.42 -9.87 12.48
CA ASN A 204 -25.43 -9.29 11.56
C ASN A 204 -23.99 -9.76 11.85
N MET A 205 -23.76 -10.42 12.98
CA MET A 205 -22.45 -10.96 13.38
C MET A 205 -22.33 -12.46 13.08
N CYS A 206 -23.40 -13.10 12.61
CA CYS A 206 -23.43 -14.54 12.30
C CYS A 206 -22.95 -14.86 10.88
N TYR A 207 -21.98 -14.09 10.41
CA TYR A 207 -21.32 -14.26 9.13
C TYR A 207 -19.88 -14.71 9.32
N ARG A 208 -19.43 -15.59 8.44
CA ARG A 208 -18.06 -16.10 8.39
C ARG A 208 -17.55 -16.03 6.96
N ILE A 209 -16.31 -15.60 6.80
CA ILE A 209 -15.59 -15.59 5.53
C ILE A 209 -14.52 -16.68 5.61
N ASP A 210 -14.54 -17.57 4.64
CA ASP A 210 -13.52 -18.57 4.41
C ASP A 210 -12.77 -18.18 3.13
N LEU A 211 -11.50 -17.78 3.26
CA LEU A 211 -10.58 -17.50 2.15
C LEU A 211 -9.75 -18.74 1.86
N GLN A 212 -9.49 -19.00 0.59
CA GLN A 212 -8.63 -20.11 0.17
C GLN A 212 -7.76 -19.70 -1.01
N TRP A 213 -6.52 -20.18 -1.01
CA TRP A 213 -5.58 -20.02 -2.13
C TRP A 213 -4.56 -21.16 -2.14
N ASN A 214 -3.89 -21.31 -3.28
CA ASN A 214 -2.85 -22.31 -3.51
C ASN A 214 -1.49 -21.63 -3.59
N TRP A 215 -0.50 -22.18 -2.88
CA TRP A 215 0.88 -21.71 -2.98
C TRP A 215 1.50 -22.19 -4.29
N LEU A 216 2.02 -21.25 -5.07
CA LEU A 216 2.82 -21.55 -6.26
C LEU A 216 4.31 -21.55 -5.88
N ALA A 217 5.17 -21.94 -6.83
CA ALA A 217 6.61 -21.84 -6.64
C ALA A 217 7.00 -20.37 -6.40
N GLY A 218 7.62 -20.11 -5.25
CA GLY A 218 8.11 -18.80 -4.82
C GLY A 218 9.62 -18.77 -4.65
N GLU A 219 10.11 -17.75 -3.97
CA GLU A 219 11.52 -17.55 -3.64
C GLU A 219 11.93 -18.32 -2.36
N GLU A 220 13.23 -18.51 -2.16
CA GLU A 220 13.75 -19.25 -1.00
C GLU A 220 13.54 -18.45 0.31
N ASN A 221 12.94 -19.09 1.31
CA ASN A 221 12.58 -18.48 2.61
C ASN A 221 11.68 -17.24 2.51
N GLU A 222 10.84 -17.19 1.48
CA GLU A 222 9.77 -16.22 1.34
C GLU A 222 8.68 -16.44 2.41
N THR A 223 8.16 -15.36 2.99
CA THR A 223 6.98 -15.38 3.85
C THR A 223 5.89 -14.48 3.25
N TRP A 224 4.66 -14.60 3.76
CA TRP A 224 3.53 -13.83 3.26
C TRP A 224 2.77 -13.14 4.38
N ASN A 225 2.32 -11.92 4.08
CA ASN A 225 1.42 -11.16 4.93
C ASN A 225 0.06 -11.00 4.24
N LEU A 226 -1.01 -11.07 5.02
CA LEU A 226 -2.38 -10.88 4.56
C LEU A 226 -2.90 -9.56 5.12
N TYR A 227 -3.36 -8.69 4.23
CA TYR A 227 -3.96 -7.40 4.56
C TYR A 227 -5.44 -7.38 4.19
N ARG A 228 -6.20 -6.53 4.86
CA ARG A 228 -7.61 -6.26 4.54
C ARG A 228 -7.85 -4.77 4.43
N ILE A 229 -8.52 -4.36 3.34
CA ILE A 229 -8.99 -2.98 3.16
C ILE A 229 -10.44 -2.95 2.66
N GLU A 230 -11.16 -1.86 2.93
CA GLU A 230 -12.55 -1.68 2.46
C GLU A 230 -12.65 -0.94 1.12
N GLN A 231 -11.56 -0.29 0.68
CA GLN A 231 -11.51 0.46 -0.57
C GLN A 231 -10.82 -0.34 -1.66
N GLN A 232 -11.28 -0.17 -2.91
CA GLN A 232 -10.65 -0.82 -4.05
C GLN A 232 -9.20 -0.33 -4.21
N PRO A 233 -8.18 -1.21 -4.19
CA PRO A 233 -6.80 -0.77 -4.30
C PRO A 233 -6.49 -0.31 -5.73
N GLN A 234 -6.09 0.96 -5.85
CA GLN A 234 -5.57 1.58 -7.06
C GLN A 234 -4.14 2.09 -6.79
N SER A 235 -3.19 1.17 -6.65
CA SER A 235 -1.82 1.47 -6.20
C SER A 235 -1.79 2.02 -4.76
N ILE A 236 -2.40 1.27 -3.85
CA ILE A 236 -2.32 1.57 -2.41
C ILE A 236 -1.02 0.99 -1.86
N GLU A 237 -0.34 1.79 -1.05
CA GLU A 237 0.82 1.37 -0.25
C GLU A 237 0.37 0.68 1.04
N LEU A 238 0.80 -0.55 1.24
CA LEU A 238 0.48 -1.40 2.40
C LEU A 238 1.25 -1.02 3.67
N TYR A 239 2.31 -0.21 3.55
CA TYR A 239 3.18 0.18 4.66
C TYR A 239 2.44 0.80 5.85
N PHE A 240 1.31 1.48 5.60
CA PHE A 240 0.50 2.13 6.64
C PHE A 240 -0.67 1.29 7.13
N ILE A 241 -0.78 0.06 6.67
CA ILE A 241 -1.89 -0.84 6.98
C ILE A 241 -1.32 -1.98 7.83
N GLU A 242 -2.01 -2.30 8.92
CA GLU A 242 -1.63 -3.44 9.74
C GLU A 242 -2.12 -4.74 9.06
N PRO A 243 -1.25 -5.73 8.90
CA PRO A 243 -1.66 -7.04 8.38
C PRO A 243 -2.58 -7.75 9.40
N ILE A 244 -3.55 -8.48 8.89
CA ILE A 244 -4.44 -9.32 9.71
C ILE A 244 -3.83 -10.69 10.01
N LEU A 245 -2.82 -11.09 9.23
CA LEU A 245 -2.04 -12.30 9.45
C LEU A 245 -0.64 -12.08 8.86
N GLU A 246 0.40 -12.40 9.63
CA GLU A 246 1.80 -12.17 9.27
C GLU A 246 2.59 -13.47 9.19
N ASN A 247 3.74 -13.41 8.51
CA ASN A 247 4.77 -14.46 8.52
C ASN A 247 4.24 -15.85 8.11
N ILE A 248 3.30 -15.88 7.18
CA ILE A 248 2.74 -17.12 6.65
C ILE A 248 3.82 -17.79 5.81
N SER A 249 4.25 -18.99 6.21
CA SER A 249 5.22 -19.76 5.45
C SER A 249 4.51 -20.55 4.34
N PRO A 250 4.87 -20.35 3.06
CA PRO A 250 4.26 -21.07 1.96
C PRO A 250 4.81 -22.50 1.88
N GLU A 251 3.91 -23.46 1.63
CA GLU A 251 4.28 -24.83 1.27
C GLU A 251 3.89 -25.06 -0.20
N GLU A 252 4.88 -25.17 -1.10
CA GLU A 252 4.65 -25.24 -2.54
C GLU A 252 3.63 -26.35 -2.91
N GLY A 253 2.59 -25.97 -3.65
CA GLY A 253 1.52 -26.87 -4.09
C GLY A 253 0.48 -27.22 -3.02
N ALA A 254 0.64 -26.74 -1.78
CA ALA A 254 -0.37 -26.88 -0.75
C ALA A 254 -1.44 -25.78 -0.87
N GLN A 255 -2.63 -26.09 -0.39
CA GLN A 255 -3.72 -25.15 -0.22
C GLN A 255 -3.70 -24.57 1.19
N PHE A 256 -3.90 -23.27 1.32
CA PHE A 256 -4.06 -22.59 2.59
C PHE A 256 -5.49 -22.06 2.72
N THR A 257 -6.05 -22.15 3.94
CA THR A 257 -7.38 -21.63 4.27
C THR A 257 -7.27 -20.69 5.45
N PHE A 258 -7.88 -19.51 5.32
CA PHE A 258 -8.00 -18.54 6.38
C PHE A 258 -9.48 -18.27 6.65
N THR A 259 -9.88 -18.34 7.92
CA THR A 259 -11.27 -18.15 8.35
C THR A 259 -11.38 -16.98 9.29
N GLN A 260 -12.37 -16.11 9.05
CA GLN A 260 -12.70 -14.98 9.89
C GLN A 260 -14.20 -14.90 10.13
N ASP A 261 -14.60 -14.76 11.39
CA ASP A 261 -15.99 -14.74 11.82
C ASP A 261 -16.39 -13.39 12.43
N GLY A 262 -17.67 -13.05 12.30
CA GLY A 262 -18.23 -11.80 12.81
C GLY A 262 -18.32 -11.70 14.32
N LEU A 263 -18.14 -12.79 15.07
CA LEU A 263 -18.08 -12.77 16.53
C LEU A 263 -16.71 -12.28 17.01
N ASN A 264 -15.63 -12.74 16.37
CA ASN A 264 -14.27 -12.29 16.67
C ASN A 264 -13.94 -10.95 16.01
N ASP A 265 -14.48 -10.68 14.83
CA ASP A 265 -14.29 -9.40 14.14
C ASP A 265 -15.63 -8.72 13.84
N SER A 266 -15.88 -7.64 14.58
CA SER A 266 -17.10 -6.86 14.48
C SER A 266 -17.31 -6.16 13.13
N GLU A 267 -16.30 -6.10 12.25
CA GLU A 267 -16.41 -5.54 10.92
C GLU A 267 -17.05 -6.49 9.90
N ILE A 268 -16.99 -7.81 10.13
CA ILE A 268 -17.59 -8.82 9.24
C ILE A 268 -19.11 -8.76 9.36
N ARG A 269 -19.74 -8.02 8.45
CA ARG A 269 -21.18 -7.73 8.43
C ARG A 269 -21.75 -7.79 7.01
N PRO A 270 -23.04 -8.11 6.85
CA PRO A 270 -23.68 -8.11 5.54
C PRO A 270 -23.65 -6.72 4.90
N GLY A 271 -23.53 -6.70 3.57
CA GLY A 271 -23.47 -5.49 2.74
C GLY A 271 -22.08 -4.84 2.66
N LYS A 272 -21.08 -5.33 3.40
CA LYS A 272 -19.70 -4.83 3.29
C LYS A 272 -18.93 -5.49 2.15
N VAL A 273 -17.99 -4.72 1.61
CA VAL A 273 -17.03 -5.17 0.59
C VAL A 273 -15.63 -5.01 1.17
N PHE A 274 -14.85 -6.08 1.10
CA PHE A 274 -13.46 -6.11 1.51
C PHE A 274 -12.58 -6.53 0.34
N TYR A 275 -11.35 -6.05 0.34
CA TYR A 275 -10.28 -6.52 -0.52
C TYR A 275 -9.22 -7.14 0.37
N TYR A 276 -9.00 -8.43 0.20
CA TYR A 276 -7.94 -9.16 0.89
C TYR A 276 -6.73 -9.20 -0.03
N ILE A 277 -5.57 -8.83 0.50
CA ILE A 277 -4.35 -8.62 -0.27
C ILE A 277 -3.27 -9.49 0.35
N LEU A 278 -2.69 -10.38 -0.45
CA LEU A 278 -1.53 -11.18 -0.08
C LEU A 278 -0.27 -10.48 -0.61
N ALA A 279 0.65 -10.15 0.29
CA ALA A 279 1.93 -9.54 -0.05
C ALA A 279 3.07 -10.51 0.32
N PRO A 280 3.91 -10.90 -0.65
CA PRO A 280 5.10 -11.68 -0.36
C PRO A 280 6.19 -10.80 0.25
N VAL A 281 6.99 -11.42 1.12
CA VAL A 281 8.14 -10.85 1.82
C VAL A 281 9.33 -11.78 1.61
N ASP A 282 10.46 -11.26 1.15
CA ASP A 282 11.64 -12.09 0.91
C ASP A 282 12.38 -12.44 2.22
N LYS A 283 13.46 -13.19 2.10
CA LYS A 283 14.33 -13.58 3.22
C LYS A 283 15.05 -12.42 3.90
N PHE A 284 15.12 -11.25 3.26
CA PHE A 284 15.78 -10.04 3.75
C PHE A 284 14.77 -9.03 4.35
N GLY A 285 13.47 -9.29 4.19
CA GLY A 285 12.38 -8.45 4.67
C GLY A 285 11.84 -7.45 3.64
N ASN A 286 12.21 -7.55 2.36
CA ASN A 286 11.59 -6.74 1.32
C ASN A 286 10.17 -7.23 1.06
N GLU A 287 9.19 -6.36 1.28
CA GLU A 287 7.78 -6.65 1.06
C GLU A 287 7.26 -5.97 -0.21
N ARG A 288 6.41 -6.68 -0.95
CA ARG A 288 5.65 -6.08 -2.04
C ARG A 288 4.51 -5.21 -1.50
N SER A 289 4.84 -3.96 -1.21
CA SER A 289 3.93 -3.02 -0.56
C SER A 289 2.88 -2.37 -1.47
N ILE A 290 2.97 -2.50 -2.80
CA ILE A 290 2.01 -1.87 -3.72
C ILE A 290 0.96 -2.87 -4.19
N ALA A 291 -0.29 -2.62 -3.82
CA ALA A 291 -1.44 -3.43 -4.21
C ALA A 291 -2.32 -2.77 -5.29
N PHE A 292 -2.83 -3.57 -6.22
CA PHE A 292 -3.78 -3.15 -7.25
C PHE A 292 -4.84 -4.23 -7.50
N TYR A 293 -6.05 -3.83 -7.88
CA TYR A 293 -7.12 -4.74 -8.27
C TYR A 293 -7.60 -4.44 -9.70
N PRO A 294 -7.78 -5.46 -10.56
CA PRO A 294 -7.62 -6.90 -10.30
C PRO A 294 -6.16 -7.39 -10.30
N SER A 295 -5.82 -8.32 -9.41
CA SER A 295 -4.51 -9.00 -9.32
C SER A 295 -4.71 -10.43 -8.77
N PRO A 296 -3.88 -11.42 -9.14
CA PRO A 296 -3.94 -12.78 -8.56
C PRO A 296 -3.79 -12.82 -7.03
N THR A 297 -3.12 -11.82 -6.46
CA THR A 297 -2.87 -11.71 -5.02
C THR A 297 -3.92 -10.86 -4.28
N VAL A 298 -4.94 -10.35 -4.99
CA VAL A 298 -5.97 -9.49 -4.41
C VAL A 298 -7.35 -10.05 -4.72
N GLU A 299 -8.06 -10.48 -3.69
CA GLU A 299 -9.42 -11.01 -3.81
C GLU A 299 -10.46 -10.04 -3.27
N ARG A 300 -11.54 -9.86 -4.04
CA ARG A 300 -12.67 -9.00 -3.67
C ARG A 300 -13.76 -9.84 -3.02
N VAL A 301 -14.00 -9.59 -1.75
CA VAL A 301 -14.99 -10.29 -0.93
C VAL A 301 -16.20 -9.40 -0.71
N ILE A 302 -17.39 -9.91 -1.04
CA ILE A 302 -18.66 -9.23 -0.75
C ILE A 302 -19.43 -10.11 0.22
N ILE A 303 -19.80 -9.57 1.38
CA ILE A 303 -20.66 -10.29 2.32
C ILE A 303 -22.11 -10.00 1.93
N GLU A 304 -22.74 -10.93 1.23
CA GLU A 304 -24.15 -10.80 0.87
C GLU A 304 -25.05 -11.01 2.09
N ASP A 305 -26.17 -10.27 2.16
CA ASP A 305 -27.17 -10.47 3.21
C ASP A 305 -28.01 -11.72 2.92
N LYS A 306 -27.65 -12.82 3.57
CA LYS A 306 -28.35 -14.11 3.46
C LYS A 306 -29.37 -14.34 4.57
N TRP A 307 -29.52 -13.40 5.50
CA TRP A 307 -30.45 -13.57 6.63
C TRP A 307 -31.90 -13.74 6.16
N TRP A 308 -32.29 -13.01 5.11
CA TRP A 308 -33.63 -13.08 4.52
C TRP A 308 -33.93 -14.41 3.81
N GLU A 309 -32.91 -15.16 3.38
CA GLU A 309 -33.09 -16.50 2.77
C GLU A 309 -33.71 -17.47 3.78
N TYR A 310 -33.38 -17.33 5.06
CA TYR A 310 -33.89 -18.19 6.14
C TYR A 310 -35.13 -17.62 6.83
N ASN A 311 -35.34 -16.30 6.76
CA ASN A 311 -36.39 -15.58 7.49
C ASN A 311 -37.53 -15.07 6.59
N GLN A 312 -37.82 -15.77 5.50
CA GLN A 312 -38.89 -15.40 4.56
C GLN A 312 -40.28 -15.30 5.21
N HIS A 313 -40.51 -16.00 6.33
CA HIS A 313 -41.77 -15.96 7.07
C HIS A 313 -42.08 -14.59 7.71
N LEU A 314 -41.07 -13.73 7.88
CA LEU A 314 -41.24 -12.37 8.38
C LEU A 314 -41.58 -11.38 7.27
N ILE A 315 -41.37 -11.76 6.01
CA ILE A 315 -41.75 -10.95 4.85
C ILE A 315 -43.28 -11.00 4.79
N PRO A 316 -43.98 -9.86 4.95
CA PRO A 316 -45.43 -9.83 4.82
C PRO A 316 -45.81 -10.40 3.46
N VAL A 317 -46.75 -11.34 3.45
CA VAL A 317 -47.36 -11.77 2.19
C VAL A 317 -47.95 -10.52 1.55
N PRO A 318 -47.69 -10.27 0.25
CA PRO A 318 -48.32 -9.15 -0.44
C PRO A 318 -49.82 -9.21 -0.19
N GLU A 319 -50.44 -8.04 0.04
CA GLU A 319 -51.88 -7.97 0.22
C GLU A 319 -52.54 -8.71 -0.95
N PRO A 320 -53.54 -9.58 -0.69
CA PRO A 320 -54.25 -10.24 -1.77
C PRO A 320 -54.79 -9.16 -2.70
N GLU A 321 -54.63 -9.36 -4.00
CA GLU A 321 -55.21 -8.46 -4.98
C GLU A 321 -56.68 -8.22 -4.62
N PRO A 322 -57.16 -6.96 -4.65
CA PRO A 322 -58.54 -6.67 -4.30
C PRO A 322 -59.45 -7.52 -5.17
N GLU A 323 -60.44 -8.19 -4.56
CA GLU A 323 -61.38 -9.00 -5.32
C GLU A 323 -62.00 -8.14 -6.42
N PRO A 324 -62.00 -8.62 -7.67
CA PRO A 324 -62.51 -7.83 -8.78
C PRO A 324 -63.99 -7.49 -8.52
N PRO A 325 -64.44 -6.29 -8.91
CA PRO A 325 -65.83 -5.88 -8.71
C PRO A 325 -66.79 -6.92 -9.31
N LEU A 326 -67.71 -7.41 -8.47
CA LEU A 326 -68.68 -8.49 -8.80
C LEU A 326 -68.06 -9.85 -9.14
N GLY A 327 -66.79 -10.10 -8.79
CA GLY A 327 -66.09 -11.34 -9.10
C GLY A 327 -65.79 -11.52 -10.59
N ASN A 328 -65.71 -10.42 -11.36
CA ASN A 328 -65.40 -10.44 -12.78
C ASN A 328 -64.13 -9.65 -13.08
N ASP A 329 -63.08 -10.37 -13.46
CA ASP A 329 -61.75 -9.85 -13.76
C ASP A 329 -61.77 -8.72 -14.81
N TRP A 330 -62.65 -8.81 -15.82
CA TRP A 330 -62.76 -7.77 -16.86
C TRP A 330 -63.28 -6.43 -16.31
N LEU A 331 -64.19 -6.46 -15.32
CA LEU A 331 -64.68 -5.26 -14.67
C LEU A 331 -63.60 -4.64 -13.76
N GLY A 332 -62.75 -5.47 -13.16
CA GLY A 332 -61.54 -5.04 -12.44
C GLY A 332 -60.57 -4.34 -13.37
N ASP A 333 -60.13 -5.02 -14.43
CA ASP A 333 -59.24 -4.46 -15.45
C ASP A 333 -59.77 -3.16 -16.03
N PHE A 334 -61.07 -3.09 -16.33
CA PHE A 334 -61.67 -1.86 -16.84
C PHE A 334 -61.66 -0.72 -15.82
N SER A 335 -61.95 -1.02 -14.55
CA SER A 335 -61.90 -0.04 -13.46
C SER A 335 -60.47 0.48 -13.26
N ASP A 336 -59.50 -0.42 -13.20
CA ASP A 336 -58.09 -0.08 -12.97
C ASP A 336 -57.52 0.73 -14.15
N ASN A 337 -57.85 0.33 -15.38
CA ASN A 337 -57.50 1.11 -16.57
C ASN A 337 -58.22 2.46 -16.58
N MET A 338 -59.44 2.56 -16.06
CA MET A 338 -60.15 3.84 -15.94
C MET A 338 -59.49 4.78 -14.93
N GLU A 339 -58.63 4.31 -14.01
CA GLU A 339 -57.85 5.15 -13.10
C GLU A 339 -56.59 5.73 -13.76
N GLN A 340 -55.98 4.98 -14.69
CA GLN A 340 -54.78 5.38 -15.43
C GLN A 340 -55.00 6.62 -16.31
N GLN A 341 -54.01 7.52 -16.36
CA GLN A 341 -54.12 8.78 -17.11
C GLN A 341 -54.12 8.55 -18.62
N GLU A 342 -53.37 7.56 -19.09
CA GLU A 342 -53.19 7.20 -20.49
C GLU A 342 -54.54 6.78 -21.11
N PHE A 343 -55.29 5.93 -20.39
CA PHE A 343 -56.60 5.47 -20.82
C PHE A 343 -57.64 6.60 -20.82
N LYS A 344 -57.63 7.50 -19.82
CA LYS A 344 -58.50 8.69 -19.78
C LYS A 344 -58.26 9.60 -20.98
N ILE A 345 -57.00 9.84 -21.34
CA ILE A 345 -56.64 10.68 -22.48
C ILE A 345 -57.06 10.01 -23.79
N ALA A 346 -56.77 8.72 -23.97
CA ALA A 346 -57.19 7.97 -25.16
C ALA A 346 -58.72 7.94 -25.32
N GLY A 347 -59.45 7.70 -24.23
CA GLY A 347 -60.92 7.75 -24.19
C GLY A 347 -61.47 9.14 -24.55
N LEU A 348 -60.86 10.21 -24.03
CA LEU A 348 -61.28 11.58 -24.35
C LEU A 348 -61.02 11.92 -25.83
N VAL A 349 -59.85 11.57 -26.36
CA VAL A 349 -59.48 11.83 -27.76
C VAL A 349 -60.41 11.08 -28.72
N THR A 350 -60.69 9.80 -28.45
CA THR A 350 -61.63 9.02 -29.27
C THR A 350 -63.04 9.59 -29.24
N LEU A 351 -63.52 10.07 -28.08
CA LEU A 351 -64.82 10.71 -27.96
C LEU A 351 -64.88 12.03 -28.74
N VAL A 352 -63.83 12.85 -28.69
CA VAL A 352 -63.72 14.08 -29.48
C VAL A 352 -63.73 13.79 -30.98
N ILE A 353 -62.97 12.79 -31.43
CA ILE A 353 -62.94 12.37 -32.84
C ILE A 353 -64.31 11.88 -33.30
N LEU A 354 -64.99 11.08 -32.47
CA LEU A 354 -66.34 10.57 -32.76
C LEU A 354 -67.34 11.72 -32.90
N CYS A 355 -67.34 12.67 -31.96
CA CYS A 355 -68.19 13.85 -32.01
C CYS A 355 -67.93 14.71 -33.26
N LEU A 356 -66.66 14.97 -33.59
CA LEU A 356 -66.28 15.69 -34.80
C LEU A 356 -66.71 14.94 -36.07
N GLY A 357 -66.58 13.61 -36.08
CA GLY A 357 -67.04 12.76 -37.17
C GLY A 357 -68.54 12.88 -37.41
N ILE A 358 -69.35 12.83 -36.34
CA ILE A 358 -70.81 12.99 -36.41
C ILE A 358 -71.19 14.39 -36.92
N ILE A 359 -70.53 15.44 -36.44
CA ILE A 359 -70.77 16.83 -36.88
C ILE A 359 -70.39 17.00 -38.37
N MET A 360 -69.23 16.47 -38.78
CA MET A 360 -68.78 16.50 -40.18
C MET A 360 -69.74 15.77 -41.10
N LEU A 361 -70.22 14.58 -40.71
CA LEU A 361 -71.25 13.84 -41.46
C LEU A 361 -72.53 14.65 -41.63
N ALA A 362 -72.98 15.31 -40.56
CA ALA A 362 -74.15 16.19 -40.62
C ALA A 362 -73.93 17.38 -41.58
N LEU A 363 -72.75 18.00 -41.57
CA LEU A 363 -72.40 19.12 -42.46
C LEU A 363 -72.27 18.69 -43.93
N ILE A 364 -71.62 17.56 -44.20
CA ILE A 364 -71.48 17.00 -45.55
C ILE A 364 -72.86 16.66 -46.11
N SER A 365 -73.76 16.07 -45.30
CA SER A 365 -75.13 15.78 -45.75
C SER A 365 -75.89 17.06 -46.16
N LYS A 366 -75.70 18.18 -45.44
CA LYS A 366 -76.31 19.48 -45.79
C LYS A 366 -75.72 20.06 -47.08
N ARG A 367 -74.39 19.98 -47.27
CA ARG A 367 -73.73 20.45 -48.51
C ARG A 367 -74.13 19.62 -49.72
N LEU A 368 -74.21 18.29 -49.60
CA LEU A 368 -74.67 17.41 -50.67
C LEU A 368 -76.12 17.69 -51.06
N LYS A 369 -77.00 17.97 -50.09
CA LYS A 369 -78.38 18.41 -50.38
C LYS A 369 -78.43 19.74 -51.15
N ARG A 370 -77.58 20.71 -50.79
CA ARG A 370 -77.47 21.99 -51.53
C ARG A 370 -76.90 21.79 -52.93
N LEU A 371 -75.84 21.01 -53.09
CA LEU A 371 -75.24 20.70 -54.40
C LEU A 371 -76.24 19.99 -55.32
N ARG A 372 -77.00 19.02 -54.82
CA ARG A 372 -78.09 18.39 -55.59
C ARG A 372 -79.14 19.41 -56.05
N LYS A 373 -79.48 20.39 -55.21
CA LYS A 373 -80.41 21.47 -55.56
C LYS A 373 -79.84 22.45 -56.60
N VAL A 374 -78.54 22.74 -56.54
CA VAL A 374 -77.86 23.59 -57.53
C VAL A 374 -77.70 22.87 -58.87
N ILE A 375 -77.31 21.59 -58.86
CA ILE A 375 -77.20 20.78 -60.08
C ILE A 375 -78.56 20.59 -60.75
N SER A 376 -79.63 20.37 -59.99
CA SER A 376 -80.99 20.28 -60.56
C SER A 376 -81.47 21.61 -61.13
N ALA A 377 -81.13 22.75 -60.51
CA ALA A 377 -81.39 24.07 -61.07
C ALA A 377 -80.59 24.34 -62.34
N ARG A 378 -79.33 23.91 -62.41
CA ARG A 378 -78.46 24.05 -63.59
C ARG A 378 -78.96 23.19 -64.76
N LYS A 379 -79.35 21.93 -64.50
CA LYS A 379 -80.00 21.06 -65.50
C LYS A 379 -81.32 21.65 -66.01
N ARG A 380 -82.10 22.32 -65.15
CA ARG A 380 -83.31 23.04 -65.59
C ARG A 380 -83.00 24.24 -66.47
N ARG A 381 -81.90 24.97 -66.22
CA ARG A 381 -81.44 26.04 -67.10
C ARG A 381 -80.93 25.51 -68.44
N GLU A 382 -80.12 24.45 -68.44
CA GLU A 382 -79.69 23.80 -69.69
C GLU A 382 -80.87 23.27 -70.51
N ALA A 383 -81.90 22.71 -69.87
CA ALA A 383 -83.12 22.30 -70.56
C ALA A 383 -83.97 23.49 -71.08
N ALA A 384 -83.94 24.64 -70.38
CA ALA A 384 -84.60 25.85 -70.86
C ALA A 384 -83.84 26.50 -72.02
N ASP A 385 -82.51 26.54 -71.97
CA ASP A 385 -81.66 27.02 -73.07
C ASP A 385 -81.75 26.07 -74.28
N SER A 386 -81.86 24.74 -74.07
CA SER A 386 -82.08 23.81 -75.19
C SER A 386 -83.46 23.99 -75.81
N MET A 387 -84.52 24.21 -75.01
CA MET A 387 -85.86 24.52 -75.53
C MET A 387 -85.92 25.88 -76.22
N ALA A 388 -85.14 26.88 -75.79
CA ALA A 388 -85.06 28.17 -76.47
C ALA A 388 -84.39 28.03 -77.85
N ASN A 389 -83.30 27.27 -77.96
CA ASN A 389 -82.66 26.98 -79.24
C ASN A 389 -83.54 26.13 -80.16
N GLU A 390 -84.37 25.22 -79.62
CA GLU A 390 -85.34 24.42 -80.41
C GLU A 390 -86.56 25.26 -80.88
N PHE A 391 -86.84 26.39 -80.23
CA PHE A 391 -87.90 27.31 -80.61
C PHE A 391 -87.46 28.31 -81.69
N ASP A 392 -86.19 28.74 -81.66
CA ASP A 392 -85.60 29.59 -82.70
C ASP A 392 -85.43 28.84 -84.04
N ASP A 393 -85.11 27.53 -84.02
CA ASP A 393 -85.04 26.66 -85.22
C ASP A 393 -86.43 26.33 -85.84
N PHE A 394 -87.54 26.73 -85.21
CA PHE A 394 -88.90 26.49 -85.72
C PHE A 394 -89.46 27.69 -86.52
N PHE A 395 -88.81 28.86 -86.49
CA PHE A 395 -89.25 30.09 -87.16
C PHE A 395 -88.28 30.62 -88.24
N GLU A 396 -87.27 29.85 -88.62
CA GLU A 396 -86.56 29.92 -89.93
C GLU A 396 -87.08 28.82 -90.87
#